data_AF-A0A9E4A7B0-F1
#
_entry.id   AF-A0A9E4A7B0-F1
#
_cell.length_a   1.000
_cell.length_b   1.000
_cell.length_c   1.000
_cell.angle_alpha   90.00
_cell.angle_beta   90.00
_cell.angle_gamma   90.00
#
_symmetry.space_group_name_H-M   'P 1'
#
loop_
_entity.id
_entity.type
_entity.pdbx_description
1 polymer ?
#
loop_
_entity_poly.entity_id
_entity_poly.type
_entity_poly.pdbx_seq_one_letter_code
_entity_poly.pdbx_strand_id
1 'polypeptide(L)'
;MAEFDPVWERIAAHERAFFKTHGGRWFTYRIEGEDLLPSQTELAIPRSDFELAYPLLPVPPPKLNKFVRGPAYVWAILHDPRISAGQW
;
A
#
# COMPACT_ATOMS: atom_id res chain seq x y z
N MET A 1 12.66 -13.74 -3.01
CA MET A 1 12.10 -12.50 -3.58
C MET A 1 10.96 -12.88 -4.53
N ALA A 2 9.84 -13.39 -4.00
CA ALA A 2 8.71 -13.87 -4.81
C ALA A 2 7.35 -13.83 -4.06
N GLU A 3 7.33 -13.50 -2.77
CA GLU A 3 6.09 -13.47 -1.97
C GLU A 3 5.32 -12.17 -2.15
N PHE A 4 5.97 -11.08 -2.56
CA PHE A 4 5.31 -9.78 -2.74
C PHE A 4 4.78 -9.54 -4.15
N ASP A 5 5.31 -10.21 -5.18
CA ASP A 5 4.80 -10.13 -6.56
C ASP A 5 3.27 -10.31 -6.66
N PRO A 6 2.65 -11.38 -6.10
CA PRO A 6 1.20 -11.54 -6.20
C PRO A 6 0.43 -10.45 -5.44
N VAL A 7 1.03 -9.84 -4.41
CA VAL A 7 0.43 -8.71 -3.69
C VAL A 7 0.49 -7.46 -4.54
N TRP A 8 1.63 -7.18 -5.17
CA TRP A 8 1.81 -6.07 -6.08
C TRP A 8 0.90 -6.18 -7.30
N GLU A 9 0.73 -7.37 -7.87
CA GLU A 9 -0.21 -7.61 -8.97
C GLU A 9 -1.65 -7.30 -8.57
N ARG A 10 -2.07 -7.63 -7.33
CA ARG A 10 -3.40 -7.23 -6.82
C ARG A 10 -3.51 -5.71 -6.67
N ILE A 11 -2.46 -5.05 -6.17
CA ILE A 11 -2.43 -3.59 -6.03
C ILE A 11 -2.57 -2.95 -7.42
N ALA A 12 -1.81 -3.43 -8.40
CA ALA A 12 -1.89 -2.97 -9.79
C ALA A 12 -3.27 -3.23 -10.40
N ALA A 13 -3.84 -4.42 -10.19
CA ALA A 13 -5.18 -4.76 -10.67
C ALA A 13 -6.28 -3.90 -10.03
N HIS A 14 -6.03 -3.34 -8.84
CA HIS A 14 -6.93 -2.44 -8.12
C HIS A 14 -6.51 -0.98 -8.17
N GLU A 15 -5.70 -0.58 -9.17
CA GLU A 15 -5.44 0.84 -9.39
C GLU A 15 -6.75 1.62 -9.60
N ARG A 16 -6.76 2.88 -9.17
CA ARG A 16 -7.91 3.80 -9.23
C ARG A 16 -9.13 3.34 -8.42
N ALA A 17 -9.03 2.24 -7.67
CA ALA A 17 -10.06 1.84 -6.73
C ALA A 17 -10.05 2.75 -5.49
N PHE A 18 -11.20 2.83 -4.83
CA PHE A 18 -11.35 3.57 -3.58
C PHE A 18 -10.83 2.74 -2.41
N PHE A 19 -9.82 3.27 -1.73
CA PHE A 19 -9.25 2.73 -0.50
C PHE A 19 -9.54 3.66 0.67
N LYS A 20 -9.57 3.10 1.88
CA LYS A 20 -9.83 3.87 3.10
C LYS A 20 -8.60 3.83 3.99
N THR A 21 -8.00 4.99 4.24
CA THR A 21 -6.91 5.11 5.20
C THR A 21 -7.37 4.78 6.62
N HIS A 22 -6.43 4.41 7.50
CA HIS A 22 -6.71 4.25 8.93
C HIS A 22 -7.36 5.49 9.55
N GLY A 23 -7.07 6.68 9.02
CA GLY A 23 -7.71 7.95 9.43
C GLY A 23 -9.14 8.16 8.92
N GLY A 24 -9.74 7.19 8.22
CA GLY A 24 -11.09 7.25 7.69
C GLY A 24 -11.25 8.04 6.38
N ARG A 25 -10.14 8.48 5.77
CA ARG A 25 -10.17 9.21 4.50
C ARG A 25 -10.15 8.24 3.33
N TRP A 26 -11.10 8.42 2.43
CA TRP A 26 -11.17 7.73 1.14
C TRP A 26 -10.16 8.33 0.19
N PHE A 27 -9.38 7.50 -0.49
CA PHE A 27 -8.41 7.92 -1.49
C PHE A 27 -8.36 6.92 -2.64
N THR A 28 -7.85 7.37 -3.77
CA THR A 28 -7.51 6.54 -4.94
C THR A 28 -6.02 6.65 -5.19
N TYR A 29 -5.45 5.73 -5.95
CA TYR A 29 -4.07 5.81 -6.43
C TYR A 29 -3.98 5.35 -7.88
N ARG A 30 -2.85 5.64 -8.52
CA ARG A 30 -2.46 5.08 -9.81
C ARG A 30 -1.05 4.52 -9.68
N ILE A 31 -0.71 3.55 -10.52
CA ILE A 31 0.66 3.05 -10.62
C ILE A 31 1.29 3.66 -11.86
N GLU A 32 2.47 4.26 -11.70
CA GLU A 32 3.32 4.69 -12.82
C GLU A 32 4.65 3.95 -12.75
N GLY A 33 4.84 2.99 -13.65
CA GLY A 33 5.99 2.08 -13.61
C GLY A 33 5.95 1.20 -12.37
N GLU A 34 6.84 1.46 -11.41
CA GLU A 34 6.94 0.75 -10.14
C GLU A 34 6.58 1.65 -8.95
N ASP A 35 6.12 2.87 -9.21
CA ASP A 35 5.73 3.84 -8.21
C ASP A 35 4.22 3.93 -8.10
N LEU A 36 3.72 3.95 -6.87
CA LEU A 36 2.33 4.20 -6.56
C LEU A 36 2.13 5.67 -6.20
N LEU A 37 1.29 6.36 -6.97
CA LEU A 37 0.97 7.76 -6.78
C LEU A 37 -0.48 7.87 -6.28
N PRO A 38 -0.71 8.23 -5.01
CA PRO A 38 -2.03 8.53 -4.51
C PRO A 38 -2.60 9.79 -5.18
N SER A 39 -3.91 9.85 -5.42
CA SER A 39 -4.54 11.07 -5.96
C SER A 39 -4.67 12.19 -4.92
N GLN A 40 -4.60 11.85 -3.63
CA GLN A 40 -4.68 12.83 -2.54
C GLN A 40 -3.36 13.52 -2.22
N THR A 41 -2.24 13.00 -2.71
CA THR A 41 -0.91 13.53 -2.42
C THR A 41 0.02 13.26 -3.58
N GLU A 42 0.87 14.22 -3.93
CA GLU A 42 1.89 14.07 -4.98
C GLU A 42 3.08 13.20 -4.54
N LEU A 43 2.89 12.36 -3.52
CA LEU A 43 3.91 11.48 -3.00
C LEU A 43 3.97 10.20 -3.84
N ALA A 44 5.05 10.03 -4.59
CA ALA A 44 5.38 8.74 -5.20
C ALA A 44 5.90 7.78 -4.13
N ILE A 45 5.23 6.64 -3.99
CA ILE A 45 5.59 5.55 -3.08
C ILE A 45 6.10 4.39 -3.95
N PRO A 46 7.42 4.12 -3.95
CA PRO A 46 7.97 3.06 -4.80
C PRO A 46 7.56 1.68 -4.28
N ARG A 47 7.52 0.69 -5.17
CA ARG A 47 7.24 -0.72 -4.84
C ARG A 47 8.09 -1.23 -3.68
N SER A 48 9.36 -0.82 -3.61
CA SER A 48 10.28 -1.21 -2.54
C SER A 48 9.81 -0.81 -1.14
N ASP A 49 9.09 0.30 -1.00
CA ASP A 49 8.49 0.69 0.29
C ASP A 49 7.41 -0.33 0.72
N PHE A 50 6.61 -0.83 -0.23
CA PHE A 50 5.62 -1.86 0.08
C PHE A 50 6.28 -3.19 0.42
N GLU A 51 7.36 -3.56 -0.28
CA GLU A 51 8.16 -4.76 0.02
C GLU A 51 8.78 -4.70 1.42
N LEU A 52 9.19 -3.51 1.87
CA LEU A 52 9.69 -3.29 3.22
C LEU A 52 8.59 -3.36 4.28
N ALA A 53 7.37 -2.87 3.96
CA ALA A 53 6.23 -2.90 4.88
C ALA A 53 5.59 -4.29 5.00
N TYR A 54 5.56 -5.07 3.92
CA TYR A 54 4.93 -6.38 3.86
C TYR A 54 5.33 -7.34 5.00
N PRO A 55 6.63 -7.61 5.26
CA PRO A 55 7.05 -8.50 6.35
C PRO A 55 6.82 -7.92 7.74
N LEU A 56 6.51 -6.63 7.86
CA LEU A 56 6.21 -5.98 9.13
C LEU A 56 4.73 -6.10 9.49
N LEU A 57 3.85 -6.52 8.57
CA LEU A 57 2.43 -6.68 8.86
C LEU A 57 2.17 -7.81 9.87
N PRO A 58 1.12 -7.71 10.71
CA PRO A 58 0.13 -6.63 10.80
C PRO A 58 0.50 -5.55 11.84
N VAL A 59 1.60 -4.80 11.64
CA VAL A 59 1.92 -3.65 12.50
C VAL A 59 1.09 -2.41 12.15
N PRO A 60 0.81 -1.53 13.14
CA PRO A 60 0.14 -0.27 12.89
C PRO A 60 1.02 0.71 12.07
N PRO A 61 0.41 1.60 11.26
CA PRO A 61 1.12 2.56 10.40
C PRO A 61 2.24 3.37 11.08
N PRO A 62 2.12 3.85 12.35
CA PRO A 62 3.21 4.56 13.02
C PRO A 62 4.53 3.79 13.12
N LYS A 63 4.52 2.45 13.09
CA LYS A 63 5.76 1.66 13.05
C LYS A 63 6.43 1.66 11.67
N LEU A 64 5.64 1.82 10.60
CA LEU A 64 6.13 1.87 9.21
C LEU A 64 6.73 3.23 8.85
N ASN A 65 6.41 4.30 9.59
CA ASN A 65 6.84 5.67 9.28
C ASN A 65 8.36 5.87 9.22
N LYS A 66 9.15 4.98 9.82
CA LYS A 66 10.62 5.01 9.74
C LYS A 66 11.20 4.28 8.52
N PHE A 67 10.38 3.45 7.86
CA PHE A 67 10.81 2.56 6.78
C PHE A 67 10.19 2.95 5.45
N VAL A 68 8.99 3.53 5.45
CA VAL A 68 8.24 3.83 4.24
C VAL A 68 7.69 5.25 4.17
N ARG A 69 7.55 5.76 2.96
CA ARG A 69 6.89 7.00 2.61
C ARG A 69 5.38 6.78 2.58
N GLY A 70 4.63 7.66 3.23
CA GLY A 70 3.18 7.55 3.28
C GLY A 70 2.70 6.26 3.97
N PRO A 71 3.17 5.95 5.18
CA PRO A 71 2.86 4.69 5.88
C PRO A 71 1.36 4.45 6.07
N ALA A 72 0.57 5.53 6.19
CA ALA A 72 -0.88 5.43 6.27
C ALA A 72 -1.52 4.89 4.97
N TYR A 73 -0.97 5.24 3.81
CA TYR A 73 -1.44 4.75 2.51
C TYR A 73 -0.97 3.32 2.27
N VAL A 74 0.32 3.04 2.49
CA VAL A 74 0.91 1.71 2.38
C VAL A 74 0.13 0.72 3.25
N TRP A 75 -0.07 1.05 4.52
CA TRP A 75 -0.83 0.21 5.46
C TRP A 75 -2.27 0.02 4.98
N ALA A 76 -2.95 1.08 4.54
CA ALA A 76 -4.34 1.00 4.10
C ALA A 76 -4.52 0.10 2.87
N ILE A 77 -3.57 0.13 1.93
CA ILE A 77 -3.60 -0.71 0.74
C ILE A 77 -3.32 -2.16 1.13
N LEU A 78 -2.26 -2.42 1.89
CA LEU A 78 -1.86 -3.78 2.26
C LEU A 78 -2.85 -4.45 3.23
N HIS A 79 -3.53 -3.68 4.06
CA HIS A 79 -4.55 -4.18 4.99
C HIS A 79 -5.95 -4.24 4.34
N ASP A 80 -6.11 -3.75 3.11
CA ASP A 80 -7.39 -3.86 2.41
C ASP A 80 -7.67 -5.34 2.11
N PRO A 81 -8.88 -5.85 2.39
CA PRO A 81 -9.22 -7.26 2.20
C PRO A 81 -9.05 -7.74 0.76
N ARG A 82 -9.09 -6.84 -0.24
CA ARG A 82 -8.83 -7.18 -1.65
C ARG A 82 -7.36 -7.52 -1.90
N ILE A 83 -6.47 -6.92 -1.12
CA ILE A 83 -5.02 -7.07 -1.26
C ILE A 83 -4.50 -8.14 -0.29
N SER A 84 -4.87 -8.04 0.98
CA SER A 84 -4.49 -9.01 2.01
C SER A 84 -5.08 -10.38 1.76
N ALA A 85 -6.19 -10.45 1.02
CA ALA A 85 -6.94 -11.68 0.75
C ALA A 85 -7.26 -12.47 2.05
N GLY A 86 -7.33 -11.78 3.18
CA GLY A 86 -7.54 -12.38 4.51
C GLY A 86 -6.35 -13.18 5.06
N GLN A 87 -5.14 -13.02 4.52
CA GLN A 87 -3.95 -13.73 4.98
C GLN A 87 -3.33 -13.15 6.26
N TRP A 88 -3.53 -11.85 6.51
CA TRP A 88 -3.06 -11.15 7.70
C TRP A 88 -4.07 -10.08 8.15
#